data_AF-A0A972KQG9-F1
#
_entry.id   AF-A0A972KQG9-F1
#
_cell.length_a   1.000
_cell.length_b   1.000
_cell.length_c   1.000
_cell.angle_alpha   90.00
_cell.angle_beta   90.00
_cell.angle_gamma   90.00
#
_symmetry.space_group_name_H-M   'P 1'
#
loop_
_entity.id
_entity.type
_entity.pdbx_description
1 polymer ?
#
loop_
_entity_poly.entity_id
_entity_poly.type
_entity_poly.pdbx_seq_one_letter_code
_entity_poly.pdbx_strand_id
1 'polypeptide(L)'
;MLSHLDNHTIDIIVFAIANMVNILLAVMFVCRAQGRAKAEQSLGMAFLVLVIPVFLAAVRNFTSGRNWWTAVLPALLVLFAVVELVLDYVLKSNFRTTPWLWPYIALYYLALLGMVGYSFLVGRTFGFITLSTYFLNLFATWYSYSKAGHG
;
A
#
# COMPACT_ATOMS: atom_id res chain seq x y z
N MET A 1 -12.29 20.11 8.79
CA MET A 1 -11.18 19.67 9.66
C MET A 1 -9.85 19.52 8.92
N LEU A 2 -9.83 19.24 7.60
CA LEU A 2 -8.60 19.19 6.80
C LEU A 2 -8.16 20.53 6.18
N SER A 3 -8.91 21.62 6.35
CA SER A 3 -8.63 22.93 5.73
C SER A 3 -7.45 23.70 6.34
N HIS A 4 -6.93 23.26 7.50
CA HIS A 4 -5.84 23.95 8.23
C HIS A 4 -4.50 23.22 8.21
N LEU A 5 -4.42 21.98 7.70
CA LEU A 5 -3.13 21.29 7.65
C LEU A 5 -2.27 21.87 6.53
N ASP A 6 -1.01 22.16 6.79
CA ASP A 6 -0.08 22.61 5.75
C ASP A 6 0.22 21.45 4.76
N ASN A 7 0.60 21.78 3.53
CA ASN A 7 0.99 20.80 2.52
C ASN A 7 2.14 19.92 3.01
N HIS A 8 3.07 20.49 3.77
CA HIS A 8 4.16 19.76 4.38
C HIS A 8 3.67 18.69 5.38
N THR A 9 2.65 19.02 6.18
CA THR A 9 2.06 18.07 7.14
C THR A 9 1.41 16.89 6.41
N ILE A 10 0.72 17.13 5.29
CA ILE A 10 0.13 16.06 4.48
C ILE A 10 1.22 15.17 3.92
N ASP A 11 2.28 15.77 3.40
CA ASP A 11 3.40 15.04 2.81
C ASP A 11 4.06 14.10 3.84
N ILE A 12 4.25 14.57 5.07
CA ILE A 12 4.74 13.74 6.18
C ILE A 12 3.75 12.62 6.54
N ILE A 13 2.45 12.91 6.60
CA ILE A 13 1.42 11.90 6.90
C ILE A 13 1.43 10.80 5.83
N VAL A 14 1.43 11.16 4.55
CA VAL A 14 1.45 10.20 3.44
C VAL A 14 2.75 9.38 3.45
N PHE A 15 3.90 10.02 3.73
CA PHE A 15 5.18 9.33 3.91
C PHE A 15 5.15 8.33 5.09
N ALA A 16 4.61 8.73 6.24
CA ALA A 16 4.50 7.85 7.40
C ALA A 16 3.60 6.64 7.08
N ILE A 17 2.46 6.89 6.43
CA ILE A 17 1.55 5.81 5.99
C ILE A 17 2.22 4.90 4.98
N ALA A 18 3.00 5.42 4.01
CA ALA A 18 3.74 4.60 3.04
C ALA A 18 4.61 3.54 3.74
N ASN A 19 5.36 3.97 4.77
CA ASN A 19 6.23 3.08 5.52
C ASN A 19 5.44 2.10 6.40
N MET A 20 4.36 2.57 7.03
CA MET A 20 3.46 1.69 7.78
C MET A 20 2.84 0.61 6.88
N VAL A 21 2.41 0.97 5.68
CA VAL A 21 1.87 0.05 4.68
C VAL A 21 2.91 -0.99 4.27
N ASN A 22 4.14 -0.57 3.96
CA ASN A 22 5.22 -1.51 3.65
C ASN A 22 5.46 -2.53 4.78
N ILE A 23 5.54 -2.06 6.03
CA ILE A 23 5.76 -2.93 7.20
C ILE A 23 4.55 -3.86 7.41
N LEU A 24 3.34 -3.31 7.34
CA LEU A 24 2.11 -4.07 7.56
C LEU A 24 1.96 -5.18 6.52
N LEU A 25 2.20 -4.88 5.24
CA LEU A 25 2.20 -5.87 4.17
C LEU A 25 3.28 -6.94 4.39
N ALA A 26 4.49 -6.55 4.79
CA ALA A 26 5.55 -7.49 5.11
C ALA A 26 5.12 -8.48 6.22
N VAL A 27 4.52 -7.96 7.30
CA VAL A 27 3.99 -8.79 8.40
C VAL A 27 2.84 -9.66 7.91
N MET A 28 1.96 -9.16 7.05
CA MET A 28 0.85 -9.92 6.47
C MET A 28 1.36 -11.13 5.67
N PHE A 29 2.38 -10.96 4.82
CA PHE A 29 3.01 -12.06 4.11
C PHE A 29 3.64 -13.09 5.05
N VAL A 30 4.29 -12.65 6.13
CA VAL A 30 4.84 -13.57 7.14
C VAL A 30 3.73 -14.33 7.88
N CYS A 31 2.63 -13.67 8.25
CA CYS A 31 1.47 -14.32 8.87
C CYS A 31 0.84 -15.35 7.92
N ARG A 32 0.74 -15.03 6.63
CA ARG A 32 0.24 -15.94 5.59
C ARG A 32 1.12 -17.19 5.49
N ALA A 33 2.45 -17.02 5.46
CA ALA A 33 3.41 -18.13 5.44
C ALA A 33 3.34 -19.04 6.69
N GLN A 34 2.77 -18.52 7.79
CA GLN A 34 2.57 -19.27 9.04
C GLN A 34 1.14 -19.85 9.18
N GLY A 35 0.27 -19.67 8.19
CA GLY A 35 -1.12 -20.13 8.23
C GLY A 35 -2.01 -19.39 9.24
N ARG A 36 -1.61 -18.20 9.70
CA ARG A 36 -2.34 -17.43 10.72
C ARG A 36 -3.45 -16.57 10.11
N ALA A 37 -4.48 -17.21 9.57
CA ALA A 37 -5.57 -16.55 8.83
C ALA A 37 -6.26 -15.40 9.59
N LYS A 38 -6.48 -15.53 10.91
CA LYS A 38 -7.08 -14.46 11.74
C LYS A 38 -6.21 -13.21 11.83
N ALA A 39 -4.88 -13.39 11.89
CA ALA A 39 -3.93 -12.28 11.93
C ALA A 39 -3.84 -11.59 10.57
N GLU A 40 -3.82 -12.36 9.47
CA GLU A 40 -3.89 -11.83 8.10
C GLU A 40 -5.11 -10.94 7.90
N GLN A 41 -6.30 -11.42 8.30
CA GLN A 41 -7.54 -10.65 8.16
C GLN A 41 -7.53 -9.35 8.99
N SER A 42 -7.02 -9.40 10.21
CA SER A 42 -6.93 -8.22 11.08
C SER A 42 -5.97 -7.17 10.52
N LEU A 43 -4.84 -7.61 9.95
CA LEU A 43 -3.89 -6.72 9.27
C LEU A 43 -4.49 -6.14 8.00
N GLY A 44 -5.24 -6.93 7.22
CA GLY A 44 -5.96 -6.44 6.04
C GLY A 44 -6.95 -5.31 6.39
N MET A 45 -7.69 -5.44 7.49
CA MET A 45 -8.55 -4.35 7.97
C MET A 45 -7.76 -3.11 8.37
N ALA A 46 -6.64 -3.28 9.09
CA ALA A 46 -5.77 -2.17 9.47
C ALA A 46 -5.19 -1.45 8.24
N PHE A 47 -4.83 -2.19 7.19
CA PHE A 47 -4.42 -1.63 5.91
C PHE A 47 -5.53 -0.77 5.27
N LEU A 48 -6.76 -1.28 5.21
CA LEU A 48 -7.89 -0.54 4.65
C LEU A 48 -8.17 0.76 5.42
N VAL A 49 -8.03 0.76 6.74
CA VAL A 49 -8.17 1.96 7.56
C VAL A 49 -7.08 3.00 7.22
N LEU A 50 -5.83 2.56 7.01
CA LEU A 50 -4.73 3.44 6.62
C LEU A 50 -4.91 4.05 5.22
N VAL A 51 -5.69 3.44 4.34
CA VAL A 51 -5.94 3.96 2.99
C VAL A 51 -6.87 5.17 3.02
N ILE A 52 -7.78 5.26 3.99
CA ILE A 52 -8.71 6.40 4.13
C ILE A 52 -7.97 7.75 4.18
N PRO A 53 -6.99 7.98 5.07
CA PRO A 53 -6.23 9.23 5.08
C PRO A 53 -5.41 9.44 3.80
N VAL A 54 -4.95 8.39 3.13
CA VAL A 54 -4.25 8.49 1.82
C VAL A 54 -5.21 9.00 0.74
N PHE A 55 -6.44 8.48 0.70
CA PHE A 55 -7.47 8.96 -0.23
C PHE A 55 -7.79 10.44 0.01
N LEU A 56 -7.96 10.83 1.27
CA LEU A 56 -8.20 12.23 1.62
C LEU A 56 -7.03 13.13 1.22
N ALA A 57 -5.78 12.68 1.38
CA ALA A 57 -4.60 13.39 0.93
C ALA A 57 -4.56 13.52 -0.60
N ALA A 58 -4.88 12.46 -1.35
CA ALA A 58 -4.93 12.49 -2.81
C ALA A 58 -5.97 13.47 -3.35
N VAL A 59 -7.20 13.43 -2.81
CA VAL A 59 -8.29 14.35 -3.18
C VAL A 59 -7.91 15.80 -2.86
N ARG A 60 -7.28 16.03 -1.71
CA ARG A 60 -6.84 17.37 -1.34
C ARG A 60 -5.72 17.88 -2.23
N ASN A 61 -4.72 17.06 -2.53
CA ASN A 61 -3.64 17.44 -3.45
C ASN A 61 -4.19 17.78 -4.85
N PHE A 62 -5.19 17.03 -5.33
CA PHE A 62 -5.87 17.29 -6.59
C PHE A 62 -6.64 18.62 -6.59
N THR A 63 -7.45 18.87 -5.55
CA THR A 63 -8.27 20.09 -5.43
C THR A 63 -7.45 21.34 -5.12
N SER A 64 -6.28 21.19 -4.51
CA SER A 64 -5.37 22.31 -4.20
C SER A 64 -4.52 22.75 -5.40
N GLY A 65 -4.71 22.15 -6.59
CA GLY A 65 -3.97 22.51 -7.80
C GLY A 65 -2.47 22.22 -7.71
N ARG A 66 -2.03 21.31 -6.81
CA ARG A 66 -0.63 20.88 -6.73
C ARG A 66 -0.25 20.10 -7.98
N ASN A 67 1.05 19.84 -8.13
CA ASN A 67 1.56 18.95 -9.17
C ASN A 67 0.76 17.64 -9.19
N TRP A 68 0.26 17.26 -10.38
CA TRP A 68 -0.62 16.11 -10.59
C TRP A 68 -0.06 14.81 -9.98
N TRP A 69 1.28 14.64 -9.96
CA TRP A 69 1.94 13.47 -9.38
C TRP A 69 1.67 13.29 -7.87
N THR A 70 1.42 14.39 -7.15
CA THR A 70 1.09 14.36 -5.71
C THR A 70 -0.31 13.81 -5.42
N ALA A 71 -1.19 13.76 -6.43
CA ALA A 71 -2.50 13.13 -6.31
C ALA A 71 -2.50 11.69 -6.84
N VAL A 72 -1.79 11.45 -7.94
CA VAL A 72 -1.82 10.17 -8.66
C VAL A 72 -1.08 9.08 -7.94
N LEU A 73 0.13 9.37 -7.46
CA LEU A 73 0.97 8.37 -6.84
C LEU A 73 0.29 7.74 -5.60
N PRO A 74 -0.32 8.54 -4.69
CA PRO A 74 -1.11 7.97 -3.59
C PRO A 74 -2.43 7.34 -4.06
N ALA A 75 -3.04 7.83 -5.15
CA ALA A 75 -4.26 7.25 -5.69
C ALA A 75 -4.07 5.81 -6.20
N LEU A 76 -2.85 5.43 -6.64
CA LEU A 76 -2.54 4.04 -6.99
C LEU A 76 -2.68 3.10 -5.78
N LEU A 77 -2.27 3.54 -4.59
CA LEU A 77 -2.46 2.77 -3.36
C LEU A 77 -3.94 2.66 -3.00
N VAL A 78 -4.70 3.73 -3.17
CA VAL A 78 -6.16 3.71 -2.96
C VAL A 78 -6.83 2.74 -3.93
N LEU A 79 -6.46 2.79 -5.21
CA LEU A 79 -6.99 1.89 -6.22
C LEU A 79 -6.71 0.43 -5.88
N PHE A 80 -5.47 0.12 -5.46
CA PHE A 80 -5.11 -1.22 -5.01
C PHE A 80 -5.97 -1.67 -3.83
N ALA A 81 -6.14 -0.83 -2.82
CA ALA A 81 -6.96 -1.15 -1.65
C ALA A 81 -8.45 -1.33 -1.98
N VAL A 82 -8.99 -0.56 -2.93
CA VAL A 82 -10.37 -0.75 -3.42
C VAL A 82 -10.50 -2.10 -4.12
N VAL A 83 -9.54 -2.47 -4.96
CA VAL A 83 -9.52 -3.78 -5.62
C VAL A 83 -9.43 -4.89 -4.57
N GLU A 84 -8.57 -4.76 -3.57
CA GLU A 84 -8.44 -5.73 -2.48
C GLU A 84 -9.73 -5.86 -1.66
N LEU A 85 -10.38 -4.74 -1.29
CA LEU A 85 -11.67 -4.75 -0.62
C LEU A 85 -12.73 -5.48 -1.45
N VAL A 86 -12.83 -5.17 -2.75
CA VAL A 86 -13.81 -5.80 -3.64
C VAL A 86 -13.55 -7.29 -3.76
N LEU A 87 -12.30 -7.70 -4.00
CA LEU A 87 -11.99 -9.10 -4.26
C LEU A 87 -12.05 -9.98 -3.00
N ASP A 88 -11.44 -9.54 -1.90
CA ASP A 88 -11.33 -10.35 -0.67
C ASP A 88 -12.58 -10.24 0.22
N TYR A 89 -13.22 -9.06 0.32
CA TYR A 89 -14.35 -8.85 1.25
C TYR A 89 -15.72 -8.94 0.59
N VAL A 90 -15.88 -8.35 -0.61
CA VAL A 90 -17.18 -8.31 -1.30
C VAL A 90 -17.41 -9.60 -2.09
N LEU A 91 -16.45 -9.98 -2.94
CA LEU A 91 -16.58 -11.12 -3.83
C LEU A 91 -16.15 -12.45 -3.18
N LYS A 92 -15.31 -12.40 -2.14
CA LYS A 92 -14.69 -13.57 -1.48
C LYS A 92 -14.14 -14.57 -2.51
N SER A 93 -13.60 -14.05 -3.60
CA SER A 93 -13.22 -14.87 -4.75
C SER A 93 -11.88 -15.55 -4.46
N ASN A 94 -11.72 -16.83 -4.83
CA ASN A 94 -10.43 -17.49 -4.85
C ASN A 94 -9.63 -17.09 -6.11
N PHE A 95 -9.51 -15.79 -6.40
CA PHE A 95 -8.76 -15.28 -7.56
C PHE A 95 -7.27 -15.66 -7.51
N ARG A 96 -6.79 -16.12 -6.35
CA ARG A 96 -5.43 -16.60 -6.10
C ARG A 96 -5.05 -17.85 -6.91
N THR A 97 -6.01 -18.60 -7.43
CA THR A 97 -5.76 -19.77 -8.33
C THR A 97 -6.05 -19.45 -9.80
N THR A 98 -6.42 -18.21 -10.11
CA THR A 98 -6.87 -17.80 -11.45
C THR A 98 -5.81 -16.88 -12.11
N PRO A 99 -5.70 -16.80 -13.45
CA PRO A 99 -4.81 -15.85 -14.15
C PRO A 99 -4.99 -14.37 -13.75
N TRP A 100 -6.11 -14.00 -13.13
CA TRP A 100 -6.34 -12.67 -12.54
C TRP A 100 -5.38 -12.31 -11.40
N LEU A 101 -4.60 -13.27 -10.88
CA LEU A 101 -3.54 -13.01 -9.92
C LEU A 101 -2.46 -12.07 -10.48
N TRP A 102 -2.12 -12.17 -11.76
CA TRP A 102 -1.01 -11.38 -12.33
C TRP A 102 -1.32 -9.87 -12.39
N PRO A 103 -2.49 -9.43 -12.91
CA PRO A 103 -2.91 -8.03 -12.82
C PRO A 103 -2.97 -7.50 -11.38
N TYR A 104 -3.42 -8.34 -10.44
CA TYR A 104 -3.48 -7.97 -9.02
C TYR A 104 -2.09 -7.70 -8.45
N ILE A 105 -1.13 -8.60 -8.69
CA ILE A 105 0.27 -8.43 -8.26
C ILE A 105 0.91 -7.21 -8.94
N ALA A 106 0.62 -6.97 -10.22
CA ALA A 106 1.10 -5.78 -10.92
C ALA A 106 0.58 -4.49 -10.27
N LEU A 107 -0.71 -4.43 -9.94
CA LEU A 107 -1.31 -3.28 -9.26
C LEU A 107 -0.72 -3.08 -7.86
N TYR A 108 -0.48 -4.16 -7.13
CA TYR A 108 0.21 -4.15 -5.84
C TYR A 108 1.60 -3.49 -5.95
N TYR A 109 2.44 -3.95 -6.87
CA TYR A 109 3.77 -3.36 -7.05
C TYR A 109 3.72 -1.91 -7.53
N LEU A 110 2.78 -1.60 -8.42
CA LEU A 110 2.57 -0.25 -8.93
C LEU A 110 2.17 0.72 -7.80
N ALA A 111 1.29 0.29 -6.89
CA ALA A 111 0.90 1.06 -5.71
C ALA A 111 2.08 1.35 -4.79
N LEU A 112 2.92 0.34 -4.51
CA LEU A 112 4.08 0.51 -3.64
C LEU A 112 5.15 1.40 -4.28
N LEU A 113 5.46 1.20 -5.56
CA LEU A 113 6.35 2.08 -6.31
C LEU A 113 5.78 3.51 -6.39
N GLY A 114 4.46 3.65 -6.47
CA GLY A 114 3.76 4.93 -6.36
C GLY A 114 4.12 5.66 -5.05
N MET A 115 3.99 4.98 -3.91
CA MET A 115 4.31 5.56 -2.61
C MET A 115 5.81 5.86 -2.42
N VAL A 116 6.69 5.04 -2.99
CA VAL A 116 8.13 5.33 -3.07
C VAL A 116 8.38 6.60 -3.88
N GLY A 117 7.78 6.70 -5.08
CA GLY A 117 7.86 7.87 -5.94
C GLY A 117 7.34 9.14 -5.24
N TYR A 118 6.21 9.04 -4.54
CA TYR A 118 5.67 10.14 -3.75
C TYR A 118 6.66 10.58 -2.68
N SER A 119 7.27 9.63 -1.97
CA SER A 119 8.26 9.93 -0.93
C SER A 119 9.49 10.68 -1.50
N PHE A 120 9.92 10.36 -2.73
CA PHE A 120 10.97 11.11 -3.42
C PHE A 120 10.55 12.54 -3.81
N LEU A 121 9.27 12.79 -4.09
CA LEU A 121 8.76 14.15 -4.32
C LEU A 121 8.79 14.99 -3.04
N VAL A 122 8.54 14.37 -1.88
CA VAL A 122 8.63 15.05 -0.57
C VAL A 122 10.08 15.38 -0.22
N GLY A 123 11.00 14.44 -0.49
CA GLY A 123 12.43 14.69 -0.36
C GLY A 123 13.27 13.45 -0.55
N ARG A 124 14.53 13.64 -0.94
CA ARG A 124 15.45 12.54 -1.26
C ARG A 124 15.64 11.56 -0.10
N THR A 125 15.78 12.06 1.14
CA THR A 125 15.92 11.23 2.34
C THR A 125 14.66 10.38 2.60
N PHE A 126 13.47 10.98 2.48
CA PHE A 126 12.20 10.27 2.63
C PHE A 126 12.04 9.17 1.59
N GLY A 127 12.40 9.45 0.33
CA GLY A 127 12.41 8.46 -0.74
C GLY A 127 13.26 7.23 -0.42
N PHE A 128 14.50 7.43 0.07
CA PHE A 128 15.37 6.31 0.45
C PHE A 128 14.84 5.50 1.62
N ILE A 129 14.25 6.13 2.64
CA ILE A 129 13.63 5.42 3.77
C ILE A 129 12.48 4.52 3.28
N THR A 130 11.57 5.08 2.46
CA THR A 130 10.45 4.31 1.90
C THR A 130 10.92 3.22 0.95
N LEU A 131 12.00 3.46 0.20
CA LEU A 131 12.62 2.45 -0.65
C LEU A 131 13.20 1.30 0.18
N SER A 132 13.88 1.60 1.29
CA SER A 132 14.39 0.57 2.21
C SER A 132 13.26 -0.26 2.80
N THR A 133 12.16 0.36 3.25
CA THR A 133 11.00 -0.40 3.76
C THR A 133 10.30 -1.20 2.66
N TYR A 134 10.28 -0.69 1.43
CA TYR A 134 9.78 -1.43 0.27
C TYR A 134 10.62 -2.69 0.00
N PHE A 135 11.95 -2.61 0.07
CA PHE A 135 12.82 -3.78 -0.08
C PHE A 135 12.64 -4.80 1.06
N LEU A 136 12.39 -4.35 2.29
CA LEU A 136 12.04 -5.24 3.40
C LEU A 136 10.72 -5.99 3.10
N ASN A 137 9.73 -5.29 2.56
CA ASN A 137 8.46 -5.90 2.15
C ASN A 137 8.64 -6.90 1.01
N LEU A 138 9.46 -6.57 0.00
CA LEU A 138 9.84 -7.51 -1.07
C LEU A 138 10.49 -8.78 -0.52
N PHE A 139 11.42 -8.63 0.42
CA PHE A 139 12.08 -9.77 1.05
C PHE A 139 11.08 -10.65 1.82
N ALA A 140 10.14 -10.05 2.55
CA ALA A 140 9.07 -10.78 3.23
C ALA A 140 8.13 -11.51 2.25
N THR A 141 7.81 -10.87 1.12
CA THR A 141 7.02 -11.48 0.05
C THR A 141 7.75 -12.70 -0.53
N TRP A 142 9.03 -12.56 -0.85
CA TRP A 142 9.86 -13.66 -1.34
C TRP A 142 9.97 -14.80 -0.32
N TYR A 143 10.18 -14.49 0.97
CA TYR A 143 10.20 -15.49 2.05
C TYR A 143 8.88 -16.26 2.13
N SER A 144 7.74 -15.57 2.03
CA SER A 144 6.43 -16.20 2.02
C SER A 144 6.26 -17.13 0.82
N TYR A 145 6.68 -16.73 -0.37
CA TYR A 145 6.60 -17.56 -1.58
C TYR A 145 7.52 -18.78 -1.51
N SER A 146 8.74 -18.62 -0.98
CA SER A 146 9.69 -19.73 -0.82
C SER A 146 9.18 -20.78 0.18
N LYS A 147 8.48 -20.34 1.24
CA LYS A 147 7.97 -21.24 2.28
C LYS A 147 6.61 -21.86 1.95
N ALA A 148 5.77 -21.14 1.20
CA ALA A 148 4.48 -21.64 0.69
C ALA A 148 4.65 -22.41 -0.64
N GLY A 149 5.84 -22.94 -0.90
CA GLY A 149 6.24 -23.54 -2.16
C GLY A 149 5.19 -24.50 -2.72
N HIS A 150 4.86 -24.29 -4.00
CA HIS A 150 4.58 -25.31 -5.01
C HIS A 150 4.33 -26.70 -4.42
N GLY A 151 3.08 -26.92 -4.02
CA GLY A 151 2.50 -28.26 -4.12
C GLY A 151 2.28 -28.61 -5.59
#